data_AF-A0A9P9CJU9-F1
#
_entry.id   AF-A0A9P9CJU9-F1
#
_cell.length_a   1.000
_cell.length_b   1.000
_cell.length_c   1.000
_cell.angle_alpha   90.00
_cell.angle_beta   90.00
_cell.angle_gamma   90.00
#
_symmetry.space_group_name_H-M   'P 1'
#
loop_
_entity.id
_entity.type
_entity.pdbx_description
1 polymer ?
#
loop_
_entity_poly.entity_id
_entity_poly.type
_entity_poly.pdbx_seq_one_letter_code
_entity_poly.pdbx_strand_id
1 'polypeptide(L)'
;MLSLRWAGQFSTLLLFLNACTIIVLIHYWPSQNLPGSRPGFCNVCGPEDVFCHKYGLHLLARSRGFEGANARFHRVLRDAQAGKAMKTGGSVTVGRGVVESEQWLQVFGAWWKSQFTGELQIQNGAVPATGAGHFGMCFKEHIDEDVDLIITEFAINDQRVEESAESYELLLRQLLELPKRPAVLNLQDLHTAIAEYYDSPMISLRNALLPQLEASRASFKTFFVNNPDGSIDALHINAKGHRMAGELLAAYTQRQICAMTRQATFASEHLFGNSEASQLLLDLDKIPSHLLFSSINDPPAQVLDPYCSSTRTSRHPLIPEFNDGRWSNCPVLVRGGGMGRVRMRYLRSKQYGLGIARCWLDDDTSHEFKVDGYWGYPMSIAVSAVLARNASISEHMLWCDMTSQTSSPDGRTEFRFIGVHSA
;
A
#
# COMPACT_ATOMS: atom_id res chain seq x y z
N MET A 1 -11.59 -73.24 27.71
CA MET A 1 -12.12 -74.20 26.72
C MET A 1 -13.63 -74.26 26.87
N LEU A 2 -14.39 -73.62 25.99
CA LEU A 2 -15.82 -73.87 25.79
C LEU A 2 -16.19 -73.29 24.43
N SER A 3 -16.29 -74.20 23.46
CA SER A 3 -16.84 -74.00 22.13
C SER A 3 -18.34 -74.34 22.16
N LEU A 4 -19.18 -73.52 21.53
CA LEU A 4 -20.51 -73.90 21.02
C LEU A 4 -20.88 -72.89 19.92
N ARG A 5 -20.68 -73.21 18.65
CA ARG A 5 -21.61 -73.90 17.72
C ARG A 5 -22.94 -73.15 17.51
N TRP A 6 -23.05 -72.61 16.29
CA TRP A 6 -24.25 -72.21 15.56
C TRP A 6 -25.24 -73.38 15.34
N ALA A 7 -26.55 -73.09 15.34
CA ALA A 7 -27.48 -73.41 14.24
C ALA A 7 -28.97 -73.14 14.58
N GLY A 8 -29.70 -72.56 13.61
CA GLY A 8 -31.17 -72.63 13.43
C GLY A 8 -31.98 -71.55 14.16
N GLN A 9 -33.02 -70.91 13.62
CA GLN A 9 -33.84 -71.16 12.43
C GLN A 9 -34.60 -69.86 12.05
N PHE A 10 -34.92 -69.75 10.76
CA PHE A 10 -35.80 -68.76 10.15
C PHE A 10 -37.21 -68.77 10.75
N SER A 11 -37.82 -67.59 10.95
CA SER A 11 -39.23 -67.40 10.62
C SER A 11 -39.56 -65.92 10.38
N THR A 12 -40.26 -65.71 9.27
CA THR A 12 -40.55 -64.46 8.58
C THR A 12 -41.73 -63.73 9.23
N LEU A 13 -41.59 -62.44 9.54
CA LEU A 13 -42.75 -61.54 9.63
C LEU A 13 -42.32 -60.11 9.21
N LEU A 14 -42.61 -59.78 7.95
CA LEU A 14 -42.73 -58.39 7.50
C LEU A 14 -43.94 -57.77 8.21
N LEU A 15 -43.81 -56.54 8.73
CA LEU A 15 -44.64 -55.40 8.30
C LEU A 15 -44.26 -54.13 9.10
N PHE A 16 -43.77 -53.15 8.35
CA PHE A 16 -43.93 -51.69 8.51
C PHE A 16 -43.64 -51.04 9.86
N LEU A 17 -42.54 -50.27 9.92
CA LEU A 17 -42.46 -49.04 10.71
C LEU A 17 -41.47 -48.04 10.10
N ASN A 18 -42.07 -47.07 9.40
CA ASN A 18 -41.70 -45.66 9.24
C ASN A 18 -40.23 -45.26 9.07
N ALA A 19 -39.89 -44.96 7.81
CA ALA A 19 -38.89 -43.97 7.45
C ALA A 19 -39.37 -42.56 7.85
N CYS A 20 -39.08 -42.15 9.08
CA CYS A 20 -39.02 -40.75 9.48
C CYS A 20 -38.15 -40.66 10.73
N THR A 21 -37.20 -39.71 10.71
CA THR A 21 -36.28 -39.31 11.79
C THR A 21 -34.83 -39.79 11.65
N ILE A 22 -34.20 -39.44 10.53
CA ILE A 22 -32.81 -38.96 10.56
C ILE A 22 -32.84 -37.59 9.87
N ILE A 23 -33.21 -36.57 10.64
CA ILE A 23 -32.87 -35.18 10.30
C ILE A 23 -31.35 -35.12 10.45
N VAL A 24 -30.65 -35.24 9.33
CA VAL A 24 -29.25 -34.88 9.25
C VAL A 24 -29.19 -33.37 9.49
N LEU A 25 -28.88 -32.98 10.72
CA LEU A 25 -28.35 -31.66 11.03
C LEU A 25 -26.99 -31.56 10.32
N ILE A 26 -27.03 -31.22 9.03
CA ILE A 26 -25.88 -30.64 8.33
C ILE A 26 -25.75 -29.24 8.91
N HIS A 27 -25.15 -29.15 10.10
CA HIS A 27 -24.45 -27.93 10.47
C HIS A 27 -23.30 -27.81 9.47
N TYR A 28 -23.36 -26.73 8.69
CA TYR A 28 -22.30 -26.22 7.84
C TYR A 28 -21.10 -25.91 8.74
N TRP A 29 -20.33 -26.95 9.07
CA TRP A 29 -19.01 -26.77 9.62
C TRP A 29 -18.16 -26.34 8.42
N PRO A 30 -17.59 -25.11 8.40
CA PRO A 30 -16.63 -24.78 7.37
C PRO A 30 -15.53 -25.82 7.47
N SER A 31 -15.20 -26.46 6.35
CA SER A 31 -14.08 -27.38 6.23
C SER A 31 -12.88 -26.78 6.96
N GLN A 32 -12.61 -27.28 8.17
CA GLN A 32 -11.35 -26.96 8.80
C GLN A 32 -10.30 -27.56 7.88
N ASN A 33 -9.52 -26.67 7.26
CA ASN A 33 -8.40 -27.02 6.41
C ASN A 33 -7.55 -28.05 7.15
N LEU A 34 -7.68 -29.32 6.77
CA LEU A 34 -6.72 -30.33 7.18
C LEU A 34 -5.36 -29.87 6.63
N PRO A 35 -4.27 -29.94 7.43
CA PRO A 35 -2.95 -29.60 6.93
C PRO A 35 -2.66 -30.41 5.66
N GLY A 36 -2.58 -29.72 4.51
CA GLY A 36 -2.29 -30.34 3.20
C GLY A 36 -3.46 -30.43 2.22
N SER A 37 -4.72 -30.15 2.60
CA SER A 37 -5.82 -30.08 1.62
C SER A 37 -5.82 -28.71 0.92
N ARG A 38 -5.75 -28.72 -0.41
CA ARG A 38 -5.81 -27.52 -1.24
C ARG A 38 -7.17 -26.80 -1.03
N PRO A 39 -7.21 -25.48 -0.76
CA PRO A 39 -8.47 -24.74 -0.63
C PRO A 39 -9.32 -24.89 -1.89
N GLY A 40 -10.65 -25.01 -1.75
CA GLY A 40 -11.52 -25.27 -2.91
C GLY A 40 -11.55 -24.13 -3.93
N PHE A 41 -11.32 -22.88 -3.51
CA PHE A 41 -11.13 -21.73 -4.41
C PHE A 41 -9.90 -21.86 -5.32
N CYS A 42 -9.01 -22.83 -5.09
CA CYS A 42 -7.89 -23.06 -5.98
C CYS A 42 -8.24 -23.85 -7.23
N ASN A 43 -9.43 -24.43 -7.33
CA ASN A 43 -9.95 -24.88 -8.62
C ASN A 43 -10.39 -23.65 -9.41
N VAL A 44 -9.69 -23.35 -10.52
CA VAL A 44 -9.89 -22.10 -11.27
C VAL A 44 -11.33 -21.99 -11.73
N CYS A 45 -12.04 -20.97 -11.25
CA CYS A 45 -13.46 -20.75 -11.52
C CYS A 45 -14.36 -21.95 -11.14
N GLY A 46 -13.89 -22.79 -10.21
CA GLY A 46 -14.67 -23.84 -9.58
C GLY A 46 -15.72 -23.29 -8.62
N PRO A 47 -16.55 -24.13 -8.01
CA PRO A 47 -17.71 -23.69 -7.21
C PRO A 47 -17.37 -22.75 -6.03
N GLU A 48 -16.15 -22.86 -5.49
CA GLU A 48 -15.69 -22.05 -4.35
C GLU A 48 -14.87 -20.81 -4.76
N ASP A 49 -14.56 -20.63 -6.05
CA ASP A 49 -13.84 -19.44 -6.57
C ASP A 49 -14.83 -18.29 -6.82
N VAL A 50 -15.34 -17.73 -5.72
CA VAL A 50 -16.38 -16.68 -5.73
C VAL A 50 -15.94 -15.43 -6.51
N PHE A 51 -14.65 -15.11 -6.53
CA PHE A 51 -14.14 -13.96 -7.26
C PHE A 51 -14.11 -14.21 -8.76
N CYS A 52 -13.74 -15.41 -9.23
CA CYS A 52 -13.86 -15.70 -10.66
C CYS A 52 -15.32 -15.72 -11.11
N HIS A 53 -16.26 -16.26 -10.32
CA HIS A 53 -17.69 -16.20 -10.67
C HIS A 53 -18.20 -14.76 -10.79
N LYS A 54 -17.73 -13.87 -9.90
CA LYS A 54 -18.15 -12.47 -9.89
C LYS A 54 -17.54 -11.64 -11.02
N TYR A 55 -16.26 -11.85 -11.31
CA TYR A 55 -15.48 -10.94 -12.16
C TYR A 55 -15.03 -11.56 -13.48
N GLY A 56 -14.97 -12.89 -13.56
CA GLY A 56 -14.41 -13.63 -14.67
C GLY A 56 -12.88 -13.67 -14.66
N LEU A 57 -12.34 -14.75 -15.22
CA LEU A 57 -10.90 -15.03 -15.27
C LEU A 57 -10.10 -13.91 -15.93
N HIS A 58 -10.60 -13.35 -17.04
CA HIS A 58 -9.89 -12.33 -17.82
C HIS A 58 -9.79 -10.99 -17.11
N LEU A 59 -10.83 -10.59 -16.37
CA LEU A 59 -10.79 -9.36 -15.58
C LEU A 59 -9.79 -9.49 -14.44
N LEU A 60 -9.87 -10.61 -13.70
CA LEU A 60 -8.90 -10.91 -12.66
C LEU A 60 -7.48 -10.97 -13.23
N ALA A 61 -7.30 -11.48 -14.45
CA ALA A 61 -6.01 -11.45 -15.15
C ALA A 61 -5.50 -10.04 -15.41
N ARG A 62 -6.34 -9.16 -15.95
CA ARG A 62 -5.98 -7.77 -16.19
C ARG A 62 -5.67 -7.00 -14.91
N SER A 63 -6.28 -7.37 -13.79
CA SER A 63 -6.01 -6.73 -12.50
C SER A 63 -4.57 -6.96 -12.02
N ARG A 64 -3.88 -7.99 -12.51
CA ARG A 64 -2.50 -8.29 -12.09
C ARG A 64 -1.55 -7.57 -13.02
N GLY A 65 -1.10 -6.38 -12.60
CA GLY A 65 -0.15 -5.57 -13.38
C GLY A 65 1.23 -6.20 -13.43
N PHE A 66 1.70 -6.69 -12.29
CA PHE A 66 2.95 -7.41 -12.14
C PHE A 66 2.78 -8.39 -10.96
N GLU A 67 3.16 -9.65 -11.13
CA GLU A 67 3.02 -10.63 -10.05
C GLU A 67 4.31 -10.81 -9.25
N GLY A 68 5.48 -10.84 -9.89
CA GLY A 68 6.76 -11.11 -9.23
C GLY A 68 6.88 -12.51 -8.61
N ALA A 69 7.96 -12.77 -7.86
CA ALA A 69 8.21 -14.06 -7.22
C ALA A 69 7.43 -14.24 -5.90
N ASN A 70 6.95 -13.14 -5.29
CA ASN A 70 6.13 -13.13 -4.07
C ASN A 70 6.80 -13.71 -2.81
N ALA A 71 8.13 -13.82 -2.75
CA ALA A 71 8.80 -14.51 -1.64
C ALA A 71 8.42 -13.96 -0.25
N ARG A 72 8.44 -12.63 -0.10
CA ARG A 72 7.99 -11.95 1.13
C ARG A 72 6.52 -12.16 1.42
N PHE A 73 5.65 -12.10 0.40
CA PHE A 73 4.21 -12.27 0.59
C PHE A 73 3.85 -13.72 0.93
N HIS A 74 4.50 -14.70 0.32
CA HIS A 74 4.34 -16.11 0.69
C HIS A 74 4.79 -16.37 2.12
N ARG A 75 5.82 -15.69 2.63
CA ARG A 75 6.21 -15.75 4.04
C ARG A 75 5.09 -15.23 4.96
N VAL A 76 4.55 -14.05 4.65
CA VAL A 76 3.41 -13.48 5.38
C VAL A 76 2.21 -14.42 5.38
N LEU A 77 1.91 -15.05 4.24
CA LEU A 77 0.80 -16.01 4.13
C LEU A 77 1.05 -17.29 4.94
N ARG A 78 2.28 -17.81 4.97
CA ARG A 78 2.63 -18.95 5.86
C ARG A 78 2.42 -18.60 7.32
N ASP A 79 2.85 -17.41 7.72
CA ASP A 79 2.69 -16.90 9.09
C ASP A 79 1.21 -16.75 9.47
N ALA A 80 0.40 -16.20 8.55
CA ALA A 80 -1.05 -16.09 8.73
C ALA A 80 -1.75 -17.46 8.79
N GLN A 81 -1.36 -18.42 7.93
CA GLN A 81 -1.85 -19.81 7.96
C GLN A 81 -1.48 -20.52 9.27
N ALA A 82 -0.34 -20.17 9.87
CA ALA A 82 0.07 -20.67 11.18
C ALA A 82 -0.65 -19.98 12.36
N GLY A 83 -1.59 -19.07 12.09
CA GLY A 83 -2.36 -18.36 13.11
C GLY A 83 -1.60 -17.25 13.84
N LYS A 84 -0.46 -16.79 13.29
CA LYS A 84 0.27 -15.65 13.87
C LYS A 84 -0.55 -14.36 13.73
N ALA A 85 -0.47 -13.49 14.72
CA ALA A 85 -1.04 -12.15 14.63
C ALA A 85 -0.30 -11.35 13.56
N MET A 86 -1.04 -10.65 12.71
CA MET A 86 -0.53 -9.91 11.57
C MET A 86 -0.89 -8.43 11.69
N LYS A 87 0.04 -7.59 11.25
CA LYS A 87 -0.16 -6.15 11.14
C LYS A 87 -0.07 -5.72 9.68
N THR A 88 -1.09 -5.04 9.21
CA THR A 88 -1.13 -4.46 7.85
C THR A 88 -1.20 -2.94 7.91
N GLY A 89 -0.36 -2.28 7.10
CA GLY A 89 -0.26 -0.82 7.03
C GLY A 89 -0.23 -0.30 5.59
N GLY A 90 -0.25 1.02 5.41
CA GLY A 90 -0.01 1.63 4.10
C GLY A 90 -0.59 3.03 3.92
N SER A 91 -0.21 3.70 2.83
CA SER A 91 -0.88 4.93 2.37
C SER A 91 -2.16 4.52 1.65
N VAL A 92 -3.26 4.49 2.41
CA VAL A 92 -4.55 3.97 1.98
C VAL A 92 -5.60 5.07 1.96
N THR A 93 -6.13 5.41 0.78
CA THR A 93 -7.26 6.33 0.56
C THR A 93 -8.08 6.60 1.84
N VAL A 94 -8.14 7.86 2.28
CA VAL A 94 -8.92 8.28 3.48
C VAL A 94 -10.44 7.99 3.40
N GLY A 95 -10.89 7.35 2.32
CA GLY A 95 -12.26 6.96 2.08
C GLY A 95 -13.17 8.13 1.72
N ARG A 96 -12.66 9.15 1.01
CA ARG A 96 -13.51 10.29 0.63
C ARG A 96 -14.71 9.82 -0.19
N GLY A 97 -15.91 10.06 0.36
CA GLY A 97 -17.17 9.67 -0.28
C GLY A 97 -17.67 8.28 0.09
N VAL A 98 -17.05 7.60 1.07
CA VAL A 98 -17.51 6.31 1.60
C VAL A 98 -17.39 6.26 3.12
N VAL A 99 -18.14 5.37 3.78
CA VAL A 99 -17.95 5.11 5.21
C VAL A 99 -16.78 4.15 5.45
N GLU A 100 -16.25 4.10 6.68
CA GLU A 100 -15.06 3.30 7.00
C GLU A 100 -15.19 1.83 6.58
N SER A 101 -16.31 1.18 6.87
CA SER A 101 -16.55 -0.23 6.52
C SER A 101 -16.57 -0.50 5.01
N GLU A 102 -16.75 0.53 4.20
CA GLU A 102 -16.74 0.43 2.73
C GLU A 102 -15.35 0.66 2.15
N GLN A 103 -14.39 1.16 2.92
CA GLN A 103 -13.02 1.38 2.46
C GLN A 103 -12.39 0.07 2.03
N TRP A 104 -11.63 0.10 0.93
CA TRP A 104 -11.08 -1.10 0.30
C TRP A 104 -10.19 -1.90 1.26
N LEU A 105 -9.48 -1.24 2.17
CA LEU A 105 -8.62 -1.88 3.17
C LEU A 105 -9.46 -2.62 4.22
N GLN A 106 -10.61 -2.07 4.62
CA GLN A 106 -11.54 -2.74 5.52
C GLN A 106 -12.25 -3.91 4.83
N VAL A 107 -12.60 -3.77 3.54
CA VAL A 107 -13.13 -4.87 2.73
C VAL A 107 -12.12 -6.02 2.63
N PHE A 108 -10.86 -5.71 2.32
CA PHE A 108 -9.78 -6.70 2.30
C PHE A 108 -9.53 -7.31 3.68
N GLY A 109 -9.51 -6.50 4.74
CA GLY A 109 -9.33 -6.96 6.12
C GLY A 109 -10.45 -7.86 6.61
N ALA A 110 -11.70 -7.59 6.24
CA ALA A 110 -12.84 -8.46 6.53
C ALA A 110 -12.70 -9.82 5.82
N TRP A 111 -12.27 -9.82 4.55
CA TRP A 111 -11.95 -11.07 3.86
C TRP A 111 -10.78 -11.80 4.55
N TRP A 112 -9.69 -11.12 4.89
CA TRP A 112 -8.53 -11.73 5.56
C TRP A 112 -8.92 -12.42 6.87
N LYS A 113 -9.70 -11.73 7.72
CA LYS A 113 -10.23 -12.28 8.99
C LYS A 113 -11.14 -13.49 8.79
N SER A 114 -11.78 -13.62 7.62
CA SER A 114 -12.55 -14.82 7.28
C SER A 114 -11.69 -16.02 6.89
N GLN A 115 -10.43 -15.79 6.49
CA GLN A 115 -9.53 -16.83 5.98
C GLN A 115 -8.53 -17.32 7.03
N PHE A 116 -8.12 -16.45 7.96
CA PHE A 116 -7.08 -16.74 8.93
C PHE A 116 -7.59 -16.54 10.36
N THR A 117 -7.09 -17.37 11.28
CA THR A 117 -7.50 -17.37 12.69
C THR A 117 -6.70 -16.40 13.55
N GLY A 118 -5.53 -15.97 13.09
CA GLY A 118 -4.70 -14.98 13.78
C GLY A 118 -5.35 -13.60 13.83
N GLU A 119 -5.03 -12.82 14.86
CA GLU A 119 -5.47 -11.43 14.96
C GLU A 119 -4.94 -10.61 13.77
N LEU A 120 -5.78 -9.74 13.21
CA LEU A 120 -5.36 -8.76 12.20
C LEU A 120 -5.51 -7.34 12.73
N GLN A 121 -4.37 -6.66 12.88
CA GLN A 121 -4.29 -5.23 13.16
C GLN A 121 -4.16 -4.45 11.85
N ILE A 122 -5.07 -3.51 11.63
CA ILE A 122 -5.12 -2.67 10.42
C ILE A 122 -4.75 -1.25 10.83
N GLN A 123 -3.68 -0.72 10.24
CA GLN A 123 -3.25 0.65 10.38
C GLN A 123 -3.45 1.40 9.06
N ASN A 124 -4.39 2.35 9.02
CA ASN A 124 -4.51 3.24 7.87
C ASN A 124 -3.60 4.46 8.09
N GLY A 125 -2.49 4.52 7.34
CA GLY A 125 -1.50 5.60 7.39
C GLY A 125 -1.70 6.68 6.33
N ALA A 126 -2.89 6.80 5.72
CA ALA A 126 -3.06 7.80 4.66
C ALA A 126 -3.13 9.24 5.15
N VAL A 127 -2.59 10.08 4.28
CA VAL A 127 -2.79 11.51 4.31
C VAL A 127 -3.52 11.93 3.03
N PRO A 128 -4.58 12.75 3.10
CA PRO A 128 -5.29 13.21 1.91
C PRO A 128 -4.38 13.98 0.95
N ALA A 129 -4.53 13.72 -0.35
CA ALA A 129 -3.85 14.44 -1.44
C ALA A 129 -2.30 14.46 -1.33
N THR A 130 -1.71 13.35 -0.87
CA THR A 130 -0.25 13.19 -0.77
C THR A 130 0.21 11.94 -1.48
N GLY A 131 1.29 12.07 -2.26
CA GLY A 131 1.93 11.00 -2.99
C GLY A 131 3.26 10.55 -2.39
N ALA A 132 4.03 9.78 -3.16
CA ALA A 132 5.31 9.23 -2.72
C ALA A 132 6.34 10.29 -2.34
N GLY A 133 6.28 11.50 -2.91
CA GLY A 133 7.17 12.60 -2.52
C GLY A 133 7.07 13.00 -1.03
N HIS A 134 5.91 12.78 -0.39
CA HIS A 134 5.76 12.96 1.06
C HIS A 134 6.18 11.71 1.81
N PHE A 135 5.65 10.55 1.42
CA PHE A 135 5.87 9.30 2.15
C PHE A 135 7.31 8.80 2.07
N GLY A 136 8.03 9.04 0.98
CA GLY A 136 9.45 8.67 0.84
C GLY A 136 10.35 9.24 1.93
N MET A 137 9.89 10.27 2.66
CA MET A 137 10.61 10.85 3.79
C MET A 137 9.84 10.80 5.11
N CYS A 138 8.51 10.60 5.05
CA CYS A 138 7.65 10.70 6.23
C CYS A 138 6.91 9.40 6.57
N PHE A 139 7.13 8.28 5.88
CA PHE A 139 6.34 7.06 6.08
C PHE A 139 6.38 6.55 7.54
N LYS A 140 7.50 6.70 8.25
CA LYS A 140 7.65 6.33 9.66
C LYS A 140 6.72 7.09 10.62
N GLU A 141 6.18 8.22 10.18
CA GLU A 141 5.17 8.97 10.93
C GLU A 141 3.77 8.36 10.82
N HIS A 142 3.54 7.53 9.79
CA HIS A 142 2.21 7.06 9.37
C HIS A 142 2.01 5.56 9.53
N ILE A 143 3.09 4.78 9.55
CA ILE A 143 3.04 3.34 9.76
C ILE A 143 4.01 2.91 10.87
N ASP A 144 3.72 1.77 11.48
CA ASP A 144 4.60 1.17 12.47
C ASP A 144 5.70 0.33 11.80
N GLU A 145 6.87 0.26 12.41
CA GLU A 145 8.02 -0.45 11.85
C GLU A 145 7.90 -1.99 11.98
N ASP A 146 7.00 -2.47 12.85
CA ASP A 146 6.71 -3.88 13.11
C ASP A 146 5.57 -4.45 12.24
N VAL A 147 5.37 -3.86 11.06
CA VAL A 147 4.36 -4.27 10.08
C VAL A 147 4.79 -5.53 9.30
N ASP A 148 3.83 -6.40 8.95
CA ASP A 148 4.07 -7.64 8.20
C ASP A 148 3.72 -7.47 6.71
N LEU A 149 2.63 -6.75 6.43
CA LEU A 149 2.10 -6.48 5.09
C LEU A 149 1.85 -4.98 4.90
N ILE A 150 2.38 -4.41 3.82
CA ILE A 150 2.13 -3.02 3.46
C ILE A 150 1.42 -2.97 2.11
N ILE A 151 0.35 -2.19 2.02
CA ILE A 151 -0.36 -1.95 0.76
C ILE A 151 -0.24 -0.47 0.40
N THR A 152 0.45 -0.16 -0.69
CA THR A 152 0.65 1.24 -1.11
C THR A 152 -0.33 1.64 -2.22
N GLU A 153 -0.89 2.84 -2.13
CA GLU A 153 -1.73 3.46 -3.16
C GLU A 153 -1.35 4.94 -3.31
N PHE A 154 -0.65 5.28 -4.38
CA PHE A 154 -0.14 6.65 -4.63
C PHE A 154 -0.40 7.17 -6.04
N ALA A 155 -0.76 6.30 -6.99
CA ALA A 155 -0.75 6.61 -8.42
C ALA A 155 -1.74 7.72 -8.83
N ILE A 156 -2.81 7.95 -8.06
CA ILE A 156 -3.72 9.08 -8.29
C ILE A 156 -3.12 10.42 -7.82
N ASN A 157 -2.20 10.40 -6.85
CA ASN A 157 -1.58 11.58 -6.26
C ASN A 157 -0.24 11.93 -6.91
N ASP A 158 0.51 10.92 -7.36
CA ASP A 158 1.81 11.12 -7.98
C ASP A 158 1.69 11.62 -9.41
N GLN A 159 2.56 12.58 -9.76
CA GLN A 159 2.66 13.10 -11.10
C GLN A 159 3.45 12.13 -11.98
N ARG A 160 3.15 12.10 -13.29
CA ARG A 160 3.86 11.27 -14.28
C ARG A 160 5.20 11.89 -14.68
N VAL A 161 6.08 12.07 -13.70
CA VAL A 161 7.41 12.69 -13.85
C VAL A 161 8.43 11.86 -13.07
N GLU A 162 9.70 11.99 -13.47
CA GLU A 162 10.81 11.25 -12.89
C GLU A 162 10.94 11.48 -11.38
N GLU A 163 10.76 12.72 -10.90
CA GLU A 163 10.82 13.05 -9.46
C GLU A 163 9.84 12.21 -8.61
N SER A 164 8.62 11.95 -9.11
CA SER A 164 7.65 11.08 -8.41
C SER A 164 8.12 9.63 -8.40
N ALA A 165 8.70 9.17 -9.51
CA ALA A 165 9.21 7.82 -9.65
C ALA A 165 10.40 7.58 -8.71
N GLU A 166 11.37 8.50 -8.68
CA GLU A 166 12.48 8.48 -7.70
C GLU A 166 11.96 8.48 -6.26
N SER A 167 10.97 9.33 -5.96
CA SER A 167 10.37 9.40 -4.62
C SER A 167 9.70 8.07 -4.21
N TYR A 168 9.02 7.42 -5.16
CA TYR A 168 8.39 6.13 -4.92
C TYR A 168 9.41 4.99 -4.80
N GLU A 169 10.48 5.01 -5.59
CA GLU A 169 11.59 4.08 -5.42
C GLU A 169 12.20 4.19 -4.02
N LEU A 170 12.53 5.41 -3.58
CA LEU A 170 13.05 5.63 -2.23
C LEU A 170 12.10 5.11 -1.16
N LEU A 171 10.80 5.35 -1.32
CA LEU A 171 9.80 4.82 -0.40
C LEU A 171 9.79 3.28 -0.40
N LEU A 172 9.60 2.64 -1.56
CA LEU A 172 9.48 1.18 -1.66
C LEU A 172 10.71 0.49 -1.09
N ARG A 173 11.90 0.99 -1.40
CA ARG A 173 13.17 0.49 -0.84
C ARG A 173 13.16 0.52 0.69
N GLN A 174 12.87 1.68 1.29
CA GLN A 174 12.85 1.84 2.74
C GLN A 174 11.79 0.95 3.42
N LEU A 175 10.61 0.78 2.79
CA LEU A 175 9.58 -0.15 3.28
C LEU A 175 10.09 -1.60 3.29
N LEU A 176 10.82 -2.02 2.26
CA LEU A 176 11.41 -3.36 2.18
C LEU A 176 12.57 -3.56 3.17
N GLU A 177 13.26 -2.47 3.55
CA GLU A 177 14.36 -2.42 4.52
C GLU A 177 13.88 -2.41 5.99
N LEU A 178 12.57 -2.24 6.25
CA LEU A 178 12.03 -2.29 7.62
C LEU A 178 12.41 -3.59 8.36
N PRO A 179 12.54 -3.57 9.71
CA PRO A 179 13.11 -4.68 10.47
C PRO A 179 12.42 -6.04 10.25
N LYS A 180 11.09 -6.05 10.07
CA LYS A 180 10.31 -7.26 9.79
C LYS A 180 10.38 -7.74 8.33
N ARG A 181 11.09 -7.01 7.46
CA ARG A 181 11.20 -7.26 6.01
C ARG A 181 9.81 -7.43 5.36
N PRO A 182 8.83 -6.55 5.59
CA PRO A 182 7.43 -6.76 5.22
C PRO A 182 7.25 -7.09 3.73
N ALA A 183 6.12 -7.73 3.41
CA ALA A 183 5.65 -7.80 2.04
C ALA A 183 5.04 -6.45 1.64
N VAL A 184 5.33 -5.96 0.44
CA VAL A 184 4.73 -4.74 -0.10
C VAL A 184 3.91 -5.10 -1.34
N LEU A 185 2.61 -4.78 -1.30
CA LEU A 185 1.69 -4.89 -2.44
C LEU A 185 1.32 -3.50 -2.92
N ASN A 186 1.34 -3.32 -4.23
CA ASN A 186 1.05 -2.03 -4.85
C ASN A 186 -0.35 -2.06 -5.44
N LEU A 187 -1.21 -1.16 -4.99
CA LEU A 187 -2.56 -0.98 -5.52
C LEU A 187 -2.53 0.24 -6.45
N GLN A 188 -2.55 0.00 -7.78
CA GLN A 188 -2.55 0.95 -8.93
C GLN A 188 -1.27 1.03 -9.78
N ASP A 189 -1.43 1.26 -11.09
CA ASP A 189 -0.50 0.93 -12.17
C ASP A 189 0.68 1.90 -12.46
N LEU A 190 0.77 3.07 -11.82
CA LEU A 190 1.77 4.09 -12.20
C LEU A 190 3.23 3.65 -12.01
N HIS A 191 3.51 2.83 -10.99
CA HIS A 191 4.87 2.55 -10.55
C HIS A 191 5.42 1.18 -10.99
N THR A 192 4.92 0.65 -12.10
CA THR A 192 5.19 -0.73 -12.53
C THR A 192 6.68 -1.02 -12.75
N ALA A 193 7.44 -0.12 -13.39
CA ALA A 193 8.87 -0.33 -13.63
C ALA A 193 9.70 -0.47 -12.34
N ILE A 194 9.36 0.32 -11.31
CA ILE A 194 9.99 0.25 -10.00
C ILE A 194 9.55 -1.02 -9.27
N ALA A 195 8.25 -1.34 -9.32
CA ALA A 195 7.69 -2.57 -8.74
C ALA A 195 8.35 -3.83 -9.32
N GLU A 196 8.61 -3.85 -10.63
CA GLU A 196 9.37 -4.92 -11.31
C GLU A 196 10.81 -5.02 -10.80
N TYR A 197 11.51 -3.88 -10.70
CA TYR A 197 12.91 -3.84 -10.24
C TYR A 197 13.09 -4.37 -8.82
N TYR A 198 12.13 -4.10 -7.93
CA TYR A 198 12.13 -4.54 -6.53
C TYR A 198 11.34 -5.83 -6.25
N ASP A 199 10.85 -6.52 -7.30
CA ASP A 199 10.00 -7.71 -7.20
C ASP A 199 8.78 -7.56 -6.26
N SER A 200 8.13 -6.39 -6.33
CA SER A 200 6.97 -6.04 -5.50
C SER A 200 5.66 -6.12 -6.29
N PRO A 201 4.70 -7.00 -5.95
CA PRO A 201 3.51 -7.21 -6.74
C PRO A 201 2.64 -5.97 -6.96
N MET A 202 1.95 -5.92 -8.09
CA MET A 202 1.10 -4.82 -8.53
C MET A 202 -0.31 -5.31 -8.90
N ILE A 203 -1.31 -4.78 -8.21
CA ILE A 203 -2.73 -5.03 -8.42
C ILE A 203 -3.39 -3.72 -8.88
N SER A 204 -3.99 -3.70 -10.07
CA SER A 204 -4.52 -2.50 -10.70
C SER A 204 -6.04 -2.57 -10.86
N LEU A 205 -6.75 -1.77 -10.05
CA LEU A 205 -8.17 -1.50 -10.25
C LEU A 205 -8.42 -0.85 -11.63
N ARG A 206 -7.52 0.04 -12.07
CA ARG A 206 -7.62 0.71 -13.37
C ARG A 206 -7.62 -0.31 -14.50
N ASN A 207 -6.66 -1.23 -14.54
CA ASN A 207 -6.55 -2.23 -15.63
C ASN A 207 -7.76 -3.18 -15.67
N ALA A 208 -8.32 -3.47 -14.49
CA ALA A 208 -9.51 -4.28 -14.31
C ALA A 208 -10.79 -3.57 -14.80
N LEU A 209 -10.93 -2.27 -14.51
CA LEU A 209 -12.11 -1.48 -14.84
C LEU A 209 -12.09 -0.86 -16.23
N LEU A 210 -10.91 -0.59 -16.80
CA LEU A 210 -10.76 0.22 -18.01
C LEU A 210 -11.70 -0.21 -19.16
N PRO A 211 -11.82 -1.51 -19.51
CA PRO A 211 -12.74 -1.93 -20.56
C PRO A 211 -14.20 -1.60 -20.28
N GLN A 212 -14.64 -1.71 -19.01
CA GLN A 212 -16.01 -1.40 -18.62
C GLN A 212 -16.26 0.11 -18.64
N LEU A 213 -15.26 0.89 -18.22
CA LEU A 213 -15.33 2.36 -18.23
C LEU A 213 -15.36 2.92 -19.66
N GLU A 214 -14.61 2.31 -20.58
CA GLU A 214 -14.59 2.69 -22.00
C GLU A 214 -15.87 2.26 -22.74
N ALA A 215 -16.53 1.19 -22.30
CA ALA A 215 -17.75 0.70 -22.94
C ALA A 215 -18.95 1.67 -22.82
N SER A 216 -19.05 2.47 -21.74
CA SER A 216 -20.12 3.47 -21.63
C SER A 216 -19.81 4.58 -20.62
N ARG A 217 -20.32 5.80 -20.90
CA ARG A 217 -20.29 6.92 -19.94
C ARG A 217 -21.10 6.63 -18.67
N ALA A 218 -22.08 5.74 -18.73
CA ALA A 218 -22.86 5.30 -17.56
C ALA A 218 -22.02 4.44 -16.60
N SER A 219 -21.03 3.72 -17.11
CA SER A 219 -20.10 2.92 -16.30
C SER A 219 -19.28 3.80 -15.34
N PHE A 220 -18.94 5.04 -15.72
CA PHE A 220 -18.26 5.97 -14.81
C PHE A 220 -19.09 6.28 -13.55
N LYS A 221 -20.41 6.54 -13.70
CA LYS A 221 -21.31 6.78 -12.54
C LYS A 221 -21.39 5.60 -11.58
N THR A 222 -21.06 4.41 -12.07
CA THR A 222 -21.17 3.16 -11.32
C THR A 222 -20.03 2.98 -10.31
N PHE A 223 -18.84 3.51 -10.59
CA PHE A 223 -17.64 3.25 -9.78
C PHE A 223 -17.06 4.50 -9.11
N PHE A 224 -17.54 5.70 -9.46
CA PHE A 224 -17.04 6.97 -8.94
C PHE A 224 -18.09 7.71 -8.11
N VAL A 225 -17.64 8.63 -7.26
CA VAL A 225 -18.51 9.44 -6.40
C VAL A 225 -19.33 10.40 -7.25
N ASN A 226 -20.63 10.49 -6.95
CA ASN A 226 -21.54 11.46 -7.56
C ASN A 226 -21.70 12.64 -6.60
N ASN A 227 -21.43 13.85 -7.07
CA ASN A 227 -21.63 15.07 -6.29
C ASN A 227 -23.12 15.44 -6.25
N PRO A 228 -23.56 16.23 -5.24
CA PRO A 228 -24.95 16.67 -5.13
C PRO A 228 -25.48 17.47 -6.34
N ASP A 229 -24.59 18.11 -7.10
CA ASP A 229 -24.90 18.87 -8.31
C ASP A 229 -25.05 18.00 -9.58
N GLY A 230 -24.90 16.68 -9.44
CA GLY A 230 -24.98 15.72 -10.54
C GLY A 230 -23.68 15.52 -11.32
N SER A 231 -22.60 16.24 -10.96
CA SER A 231 -21.26 16.00 -11.52
C SER A 231 -20.63 14.73 -10.94
N ILE A 232 -19.70 14.12 -11.70
CA ILE A 232 -18.99 12.91 -11.28
C ILE A 232 -17.59 13.33 -10.82
N ASP A 233 -17.22 12.93 -9.62
CA ASP A 233 -15.86 13.04 -9.12
C ASP A 233 -15.02 11.87 -9.67
N ALA A 234 -14.33 12.13 -10.78
CA ALA A 234 -13.50 11.13 -11.46
C ALA A 234 -12.21 10.76 -10.71
N LEU A 235 -11.92 11.39 -9.56
CA LEU A 235 -10.75 11.09 -8.74
C LEU A 235 -11.09 10.12 -7.61
N HIS A 236 -12.33 10.16 -7.11
CA HIS A 236 -12.74 9.39 -5.94
C HIS A 236 -13.69 8.25 -6.34
N ILE A 237 -13.23 7.02 -6.14
CA ILE A 237 -14.07 5.83 -6.31
C ILE A 237 -15.15 5.77 -5.22
N ASN A 238 -16.35 5.32 -5.57
CA ASN A 238 -17.44 5.12 -4.61
C ASN A 238 -17.32 3.77 -3.89
N ALA A 239 -18.32 3.42 -3.06
CA ALA A 239 -18.36 2.16 -2.32
C ALA A 239 -18.20 0.90 -3.21
N LYS A 240 -18.71 0.92 -4.45
CA LYS A 240 -18.55 -0.19 -5.40
C LYS A 240 -17.12 -0.30 -5.90
N GLY A 241 -16.47 0.83 -6.21
CA GLY A 241 -15.06 0.85 -6.59
C GLY A 241 -14.15 0.40 -5.45
N HIS A 242 -14.39 0.88 -4.23
CA HIS A 242 -13.65 0.45 -3.05
C HIS A 242 -13.84 -1.05 -2.76
N ARG A 243 -15.07 -1.55 -2.83
CA ARG A 243 -15.35 -2.99 -2.70
C ARG A 243 -14.56 -3.81 -3.71
N MET A 244 -14.56 -3.39 -4.98
CA MET A 244 -13.82 -4.09 -6.01
C MET A 244 -12.31 -4.07 -5.75
N ALA A 245 -11.72 -2.94 -5.34
CA ALA A 245 -10.30 -2.88 -4.99
C ALA A 245 -9.93 -3.87 -3.86
N GLY A 246 -10.72 -3.92 -2.79
CA GLY A 246 -10.51 -4.86 -1.68
C GLY A 246 -10.66 -6.33 -2.12
N GLU A 247 -11.64 -6.62 -2.96
CA GLU A 247 -11.87 -7.96 -3.51
C GLU A 247 -10.79 -8.38 -4.53
N LEU A 248 -10.21 -7.46 -5.29
CA LEU A 248 -9.07 -7.76 -6.18
C LEU A 248 -7.81 -8.15 -5.37
N LEU A 249 -7.56 -7.48 -4.24
CA LEU A 249 -6.50 -7.86 -3.30
C LEU A 249 -6.77 -9.25 -2.69
N ALA A 250 -8.01 -9.53 -2.31
CA ALA A 250 -8.43 -10.84 -1.82
C ALA A 250 -8.25 -11.96 -2.87
N ALA A 251 -8.69 -11.71 -4.12
CA ALA A 251 -8.53 -12.65 -5.23
C ALA A 251 -7.04 -12.89 -5.55
N TYR A 252 -6.22 -11.84 -5.51
CA TYR A 252 -4.78 -11.97 -5.64
C TYR A 252 -4.18 -12.81 -4.52
N THR A 253 -4.64 -12.60 -3.28
CA THR A 253 -4.19 -13.38 -2.13
C THR A 253 -4.57 -14.86 -2.25
N GLN A 254 -5.80 -15.19 -2.65
CA GLN A 254 -6.22 -16.56 -2.96
C GLN A 254 -5.30 -17.22 -3.99
N ARG A 255 -4.99 -16.49 -5.08
CA ARG A 255 -4.07 -16.97 -6.11
C ARG A 255 -2.70 -17.31 -5.54
N GLN A 256 -2.15 -16.50 -4.64
CA GLN A 256 -0.84 -16.77 -4.03
C GLN A 256 -0.88 -17.95 -3.07
N ILE A 257 -1.95 -18.12 -2.28
CA ILE A 257 -2.16 -19.33 -1.46
C ILE A 257 -2.17 -20.59 -2.35
N CYS A 258 -2.85 -20.54 -3.50
CA CYS A 258 -2.89 -21.65 -4.45
C CYS A 258 -1.54 -21.90 -5.14
N ALA A 259 -0.74 -20.85 -5.37
CA ALA A 259 0.62 -20.98 -5.88
C ALA A 259 1.54 -21.68 -4.87
N MET A 260 1.50 -21.28 -3.60
CA MET A 260 2.24 -21.92 -2.51
C MET A 260 1.88 -23.41 -2.36
N THR A 261 0.58 -23.74 -2.45
CA THR A 261 0.13 -25.13 -2.35
C THR A 261 0.70 -25.99 -3.48
N ARG A 262 0.71 -25.48 -4.72
CA ARG A 262 1.32 -26.18 -5.88
C ARG A 262 2.81 -26.36 -5.70
N GLN A 263 3.53 -25.32 -5.26
CA GLN A 263 4.97 -25.39 -5.02
C GLN A 263 5.34 -26.41 -3.94
N ALA A 264 4.56 -26.51 -2.86
CA ALA A 264 4.77 -27.55 -1.84
C ALA A 264 4.61 -28.97 -2.42
N THR A 265 3.64 -29.17 -3.33
CA THR A 265 3.48 -30.43 -4.06
C THR A 265 4.71 -30.73 -4.94
N PHE A 266 5.15 -29.76 -5.75
CA PHE A 266 6.30 -29.93 -6.66
C PHE A 266 7.66 -30.05 -5.95
N ALA A 267 7.85 -29.37 -4.81
CA ALA A 267 9.07 -29.52 -4.00
C ALA A 267 9.21 -30.94 -3.44
N SER A 268 8.10 -31.66 -3.26
CA SER A 268 8.12 -33.08 -2.90
C SER A 268 8.51 -34.01 -4.07
N GLU A 269 8.51 -33.50 -5.31
CA GLU A 269 8.74 -34.28 -6.54
C GLU A 269 10.16 -34.17 -7.14
N HIS A 270 11.13 -33.52 -6.45
CA HIS A 270 12.55 -33.37 -6.87
C HIS A 270 12.80 -32.64 -8.22
N LEU A 271 13.30 -31.40 -8.17
CA LEU A 271 13.81 -30.70 -9.37
C LEU A 271 14.97 -29.73 -9.08
N PHE A 272 16.16 -30.23 -8.72
CA PHE A 272 17.42 -29.57 -9.13
C PHE A 272 18.50 -30.64 -9.34
N GLY A 273 18.81 -30.89 -10.60
CA GLY A 273 20.02 -31.60 -10.99
C GLY A 273 21.25 -30.75 -10.68
N ASN A 274 22.32 -31.40 -10.22
CA ASN A 274 23.57 -30.79 -9.78
C ASN A 274 24.31 -30.04 -10.90
N SER A 275 23.87 -28.84 -11.26
CA SER A 275 24.67 -27.89 -12.05
C SER A 275 25.11 -26.73 -11.15
N GLU A 276 26.33 -26.22 -11.31
CA GLU A 276 26.81 -25.05 -10.56
C GLU A 276 25.90 -23.81 -10.75
N ALA A 277 25.13 -23.74 -11.86
CA ALA A 277 24.10 -22.73 -12.08
C ALA A 277 22.92 -22.83 -11.08
N SER A 278 22.69 -23.99 -10.47
CA SER A 278 21.67 -24.24 -9.45
C SER A 278 22.11 -23.78 -8.04
N GLN A 279 23.37 -23.38 -7.86
CA GLN A 279 23.90 -22.86 -6.59
C GLN A 279 23.89 -21.32 -6.50
N LEU A 280 23.44 -20.61 -7.54
CA LEU A 280 22.95 -19.25 -7.36
C LEU A 280 21.69 -19.33 -6.50
N LEU A 281 21.89 -19.38 -5.18
CA LEU A 281 20.84 -19.18 -4.19
C LEU A 281 20.23 -17.81 -4.50
N LEU A 282 19.14 -17.83 -5.27
CA LEU A 282 18.37 -16.66 -5.58
C LEU A 282 17.71 -16.23 -4.27
N ASP A 283 18.36 -15.30 -3.57
CA ASP A 283 17.76 -14.64 -2.42
C ASP A 283 16.65 -13.71 -2.96
N LEU A 284 15.46 -14.29 -3.11
CA LEU A 284 14.26 -13.62 -3.61
C LEU A 284 13.79 -12.49 -2.68
N ASP A 285 14.29 -12.43 -1.44
CA ASP A 285 14.01 -11.34 -0.53
C ASP A 285 15.12 -10.26 -0.56
N LYS A 286 16.16 -10.41 -1.39
CA LYS A 286 17.27 -9.45 -1.50
C LYS A 286 16.80 -8.18 -2.21
N ILE A 287 17.04 -7.06 -1.56
CA ILE A 287 16.81 -5.73 -2.14
C ILE A 287 17.99 -5.43 -3.06
N PRO A 288 17.75 -4.98 -4.32
CA PRO A 288 18.83 -4.54 -5.20
C PRO A 288 19.77 -3.56 -4.50
N SER A 289 21.08 -3.65 -4.73
CA SER A 289 22.04 -2.77 -4.05
C SER A 289 22.06 -1.35 -4.61
N HIS A 290 21.64 -1.17 -5.86
CA HIS A 290 21.59 0.11 -6.57
C HIS A 290 20.15 0.59 -6.67
N LEU A 291 19.98 1.89 -6.89
CA LEU A 291 18.69 2.46 -7.30
C LEU A 291 18.51 2.23 -8.81
N LEU A 292 17.27 2.10 -9.26
CA LEU A 292 16.89 1.95 -10.66
C LEU A 292 17.40 3.13 -11.50
N PHE A 293 17.40 4.35 -10.94
CA PHE A 293 17.89 5.56 -11.61
C PHE A 293 19.40 5.79 -11.43
N SER A 294 20.12 4.93 -10.70
CA SER A 294 21.57 5.06 -10.52
C SER A 294 22.38 4.31 -11.58
N SER A 295 23.60 4.78 -11.83
CA SER A 295 24.57 4.07 -12.66
C SER A 295 25.06 2.82 -11.94
N ILE A 296 25.34 1.75 -12.68
CA ILE A 296 25.96 0.54 -12.12
C ILE A 296 27.35 0.78 -11.51
N ASN A 297 27.98 1.90 -11.85
CA ASN A 297 29.27 2.33 -11.31
C ASN A 297 29.15 3.21 -10.05
N ASP A 298 27.93 3.63 -9.70
CA ASP A 298 27.69 4.40 -8.48
C ASP A 298 27.88 3.50 -7.25
N PRO A 299 28.21 4.07 -6.07
CA PRO A 299 28.21 3.28 -4.85
C PRO A 299 26.80 2.71 -4.56
N PRO A 300 26.71 1.59 -3.83
CA PRO A 300 25.42 1.06 -3.37
C PRO A 300 24.57 2.12 -2.67
N ALA A 301 23.26 2.02 -2.87
CA ALA A 301 22.29 2.87 -2.21
C ALA A 301 22.45 2.80 -0.68
N GLN A 302 22.50 3.96 -0.04
CA GLN A 302 22.58 4.06 1.41
C GLN A 302 21.22 3.70 2.03
N VAL A 303 21.25 3.00 3.17
CA VAL A 303 20.06 2.79 3.99
C VAL A 303 19.71 4.13 4.65
N LEU A 304 18.46 4.57 4.47
CA LEU A 304 18.00 5.85 4.98
C LEU A 304 17.27 5.68 6.31
N ASP A 305 17.48 6.63 7.21
CA ASP A 305 16.68 6.80 8.42
C ASP A 305 16.14 8.23 8.46
N PRO A 306 15.03 8.50 7.73
CA PRO A 306 14.58 9.86 7.52
C PRO A 306 13.91 10.44 8.76
N TYR A 307 14.21 11.69 9.08
CA TYR A 307 13.43 12.49 10.02
C TYR A 307 12.39 13.30 9.26
N CYS A 308 11.17 13.35 9.77
CA CYS A 308 10.11 14.17 9.20
C CYS A 308 9.29 14.86 10.29
N SER A 309 9.08 16.16 10.12
CA SER A 309 8.09 16.94 10.86
C SER A 309 7.19 17.68 9.89
N SER A 310 5.87 17.52 10.00
CA SER A 310 4.92 18.09 9.06
C SER A 310 3.60 18.47 9.73
N THR A 311 2.87 19.39 9.12
CA THR A 311 1.48 19.72 9.49
C THR A 311 0.51 18.55 9.29
N ARG A 312 1.01 17.43 8.75
CA ARG A 312 0.27 16.20 8.48
C ARG A 312 0.69 15.02 9.35
N THR A 313 1.63 15.18 10.27
CA THR A 313 2.17 14.09 11.10
C THR A 313 1.70 14.22 12.54
N SER A 314 1.56 13.09 13.23
CA SER A 314 1.08 13.06 14.62
C SER A 314 2.17 12.77 15.64
N ARG A 315 3.25 12.04 15.27
CA ARG A 315 4.36 11.72 16.19
C ARG A 315 5.29 12.92 16.34
N HIS A 316 5.68 13.51 15.21
CA HIS A 316 6.44 14.74 15.15
C HIS A 316 5.64 15.82 14.41
N PRO A 317 4.59 16.40 15.03
CA PRO A 317 3.78 17.40 14.38
C PRO A 317 4.57 18.68 14.20
N LEU A 318 4.37 19.32 13.04
CA LEU A 318 4.82 20.68 12.85
C LEU A 318 3.69 21.65 13.22
N ILE A 319 3.90 22.41 14.28
CA ILE A 319 2.89 23.32 14.85
C ILE A 319 3.29 24.76 14.53
N PRO A 320 2.50 25.51 13.73
CA PRO A 320 2.72 26.94 13.54
C PRO A 320 2.35 27.71 14.81
N GLU A 321 2.95 28.89 15.01
CA GLU A 321 2.61 29.81 16.13
C GLU A 321 1.13 30.25 16.07
N PHE A 322 0.52 30.28 14.89
CA PHE A 322 -0.90 30.56 14.67
C PHE A 322 -1.62 29.46 13.87
N ASN A 323 -2.76 29.01 14.39
CA ASN A 323 -3.48 27.81 13.93
C ASN A 323 -4.46 28.05 12.75
N ASP A 324 -4.05 28.84 11.74
CA ASP A 324 -4.78 28.97 10.46
C ASP A 324 -3.95 28.47 9.25
N GLY A 325 -2.80 27.85 9.51
CA GLY A 325 -1.87 27.36 8.50
C GLY A 325 -0.97 28.45 7.90
N ARG A 326 -1.05 29.69 8.42
CA ARG A 326 -0.10 30.75 8.10
C ARG A 326 1.11 30.65 9.02
N TRP A 327 2.27 30.87 8.42
CA TRP A 327 3.55 30.88 9.12
C TRP A 327 4.04 32.32 9.19
N SER A 328 4.09 32.88 10.39
CA SER A 328 4.72 34.18 10.66
C SER A 328 5.93 33.95 11.56
N ASN A 329 7.14 34.12 11.01
CA ASN A 329 8.40 34.25 11.75
C ASN A 329 8.64 33.21 12.86
N CYS A 330 8.51 31.92 12.54
CA CYS A 330 8.72 30.86 13.54
C CYS A 330 9.87 29.94 13.12
N PRO A 331 10.93 29.82 13.93
CA PRO A 331 12.02 28.93 13.61
C PRO A 331 11.60 27.48 13.87
N VAL A 332 11.87 26.60 12.91
CA VAL A 332 11.54 25.18 13.00
C VAL A 332 12.80 24.40 13.36
N LEU A 333 12.74 23.62 14.42
CA LEU A 333 13.82 22.69 14.75
C LEU A 333 13.86 21.55 13.72
N VAL A 334 15.01 21.37 13.11
CA VAL A 334 15.26 20.33 12.11
C VAL A 334 16.39 19.45 12.60
N ARG A 335 16.22 18.14 12.56
CA ARG A 335 17.35 17.22 12.77
C ARG A 335 18.03 16.97 11.44
N GLY A 336 19.35 17.11 11.38
CA GLY A 336 20.10 16.67 10.21
C GLY A 336 20.06 15.16 10.05
N GLY A 337 19.95 14.69 8.81
CA GLY A 337 19.98 13.27 8.48
C GLY A 337 21.40 12.78 8.17
N GLY A 338 21.59 11.46 8.12
CA GLY A 338 22.88 10.83 7.84
C GLY A 338 23.49 11.19 6.47
N MET A 339 22.69 11.58 5.49
CA MET A 339 23.15 12.09 4.18
C MET A 339 23.39 13.59 4.16
N GLY A 340 23.14 14.30 5.27
CA GLY A 340 23.30 15.75 5.38
C GLY A 340 22.32 16.56 4.53
N ARG A 341 21.26 15.93 4.01
CA ARG A 341 20.30 16.63 3.14
C ARG A 341 19.08 17.06 3.94
N VAL A 342 18.80 18.35 3.92
CA VAL A 342 17.64 18.94 4.59
C VAL A 342 16.74 19.58 3.53
N ARG A 343 15.43 19.32 3.60
CA ARG A 343 14.45 19.79 2.63
C ARG A 343 13.20 20.31 3.32
N MET A 344 12.63 21.37 2.77
CA MET A 344 11.35 21.96 3.20
C MET A 344 10.28 21.60 2.18
N ARG A 345 9.10 21.20 2.65
CA ARG A 345 7.88 21.10 1.87
C ARG A 345 7.01 22.33 2.07
N TYR A 346 6.50 22.88 0.98
CA TYR A 346 5.60 24.04 1.00
C TYR A 346 4.58 23.96 -0.13
N LEU A 347 3.49 24.72 -0.03
CA LEU A 347 2.42 24.72 -1.02
C LEU A 347 2.77 25.67 -2.19
N ARG A 348 2.57 25.19 -3.43
CA ARG A 348 2.46 26.04 -4.61
C ARG A 348 1.03 26.11 -5.13
N SER A 349 0.52 27.31 -5.38
CA SER A 349 -0.85 27.53 -5.84
C SER A 349 -1.07 28.90 -6.45
N LYS A 350 -1.91 28.97 -7.49
CA LYS A 350 -2.43 30.23 -8.01
C LYS A 350 -3.66 30.77 -7.28
N GLN A 351 -4.28 29.95 -6.42
CA GLN A 351 -5.60 30.23 -5.82
C GLN A 351 -5.50 30.90 -4.45
N TYR A 352 -4.40 30.69 -3.72
CA TYR A 352 -4.27 31.13 -2.33
C TYR A 352 -3.54 32.47 -2.16
N GLY A 353 -3.16 33.15 -3.25
CA GLY A 353 -2.45 34.42 -3.15
C GLY A 353 -1.09 34.27 -2.47
N LEU A 354 -0.34 33.24 -2.87
CA LEU A 354 0.88 32.86 -2.17
C LEU A 354 2.06 33.74 -2.60
N GLY A 355 2.87 34.17 -1.64
CA GLY A 355 4.05 35.01 -1.84
C GLY A 355 5.36 34.26 -1.82
N ILE A 356 6.45 35.04 -1.70
CA ILE A 356 7.82 34.53 -1.63
C ILE A 356 8.28 34.54 -0.17
N ALA A 357 8.78 33.40 0.30
CA ALA A 357 9.51 33.32 1.57
C ALA A 357 11.02 33.25 1.32
N ARG A 358 11.79 33.93 2.16
CA ARG A 358 13.25 33.73 2.28
C ARG A 358 13.49 32.79 3.45
N CYS A 359 14.35 31.81 3.27
CA CYS A 359 14.62 30.83 4.30
C CYS A 359 16.13 30.54 4.38
N TRP A 360 16.61 30.21 5.58
CA TRP A 360 18.02 29.88 5.84
C TRP A 360 18.12 28.92 7.03
N LEU A 361 19.28 28.27 7.18
CA LEU A 361 19.55 27.36 8.28
C LEU A 361 20.51 28.01 9.28
N ASP A 362 20.26 27.76 10.56
CA ASP A 362 20.97 28.32 11.71
C ASP A 362 21.10 29.84 11.60
N ASP A 363 22.28 30.38 11.86
CA ASP A 363 22.57 31.81 11.73
C ASP A 363 23.16 32.16 10.36
N ASP A 364 23.16 31.22 9.40
CA ASP A 364 23.79 31.39 8.08
C ASP A 364 22.86 32.08 7.08
N THR A 365 22.64 33.38 7.31
CA THR A 365 21.91 34.26 6.38
C THR A 365 22.63 34.48 5.04
N SER A 366 23.91 34.09 4.92
CA SER A 366 24.66 34.25 3.67
C SER A 366 24.27 33.25 2.58
N HIS A 367 23.68 32.12 2.99
CA HIS A 367 23.13 31.10 2.11
C HIS A 367 21.59 31.06 2.15
N GLU A 368 20.96 32.23 2.32
CA GLU A 368 19.50 32.33 2.18
C GLU A 368 19.05 31.93 0.77
N PHE A 369 17.89 31.28 0.68
CA PHE A 369 17.25 30.96 -0.59
C PHE A 369 15.79 31.41 -0.55
N LYS A 370 15.27 31.75 -1.73
CA LYS A 370 13.89 32.21 -1.90
C LYS A 370 13.04 31.11 -2.51
N VAL A 371 11.87 30.88 -1.91
CA VAL A 371 10.87 29.95 -2.42
C VAL A 371 9.60 30.69 -2.76
N ASP A 372 9.11 30.47 -3.97
CA ASP A 372 7.88 31.09 -4.47
C ASP A 372 6.70 30.13 -4.31
N GLY A 373 5.75 30.51 -3.46
CA GLY A 373 4.49 29.80 -3.29
C GLY A 373 3.52 30.00 -4.47
N TYR A 374 3.73 31.01 -5.32
CA TYR A 374 2.92 31.17 -6.52
C TYR A 374 3.42 30.31 -7.67
N TRP A 375 2.49 29.93 -8.54
CA TRP A 375 2.78 29.40 -9.88
C TRP A 375 1.55 29.54 -10.78
N GLY A 376 1.73 29.51 -12.10
CA GLY A 376 0.63 29.70 -13.06
C GLY A 376 -0.31 28.50 -13.24
N TYR A 377 0.00 27.35 -12.64
CA TYR A 377 -0.74 26.10 -12.89
C TYR A 377 -2.07 26.05 -12.12
N PRO A 378 -3.11 25.39 -12.67
CA PRO A 378 -4.43 25.32 -12.05
C PRO A 378 -4.46 24.47 -10.78
N MET A 379 -3.54 23.52 -10.64
CA MET A 379 -3.43 22.65 -9.48
C MET A 379 -2.72 23.33 -8.31
N SER A 380 -3.08 22.95 -7.08
CA SER A 380 -2.32 23.28 -5.88
C SER A 380 -1.54 22.05 -5.46
N ILE A 381 -0.23 22.16 -5.29
CA ILE A 381 0.62 21.00 -4.95
C ILE A 381 1.58 21.32 -3.83
N ALA A 382 1.94 20.29 -3.07
CA ALA A 382 3.06 20.34 -2.16
C ALA A 382 4.36 20.02 -2.91
N VAL A 383 5.32 20.94 -2.92
CA VAL A 383 6.65 20.75 -3.52
C VAL A 383 7.73 20.74 -2.43
N SER A 384 8.93 20.28 -2.78
CA SER A 384 10.10 20.29 -1.91
C SER A 384 11.16 21.28 -2.40
N ALA A 385 11.74 22.07 -1.49
CA ALA A 385 12.97 22.82 -1.72
C ALA A 385 14.12 22.21 -0.92
N VAL A 386 15.32 22.16 -1.50
CA VAL A 386 16.54 21.71 -0.80
C VAL A 386 17.10 22.88 -0.01
N LEU A 387 17.15 22.71 1.31
CA LEU A 387 17.65 23.70 2.27
C LEU A 387 19.18 23.58 2.43
N ALA A 388 19.66 22.34 2.57
CA ALA A 388 21.08 22.02 2.65
C ALA A 388 21.37 20.65 2.02
N ARG A 389 22.62 20.47 1.59
CA ARG A 389 23.12 19.22 1.03
C ARG A 389 24.21 18.56 1.89
N ASN A 390 24.82 19.32 2.81
CA ASN A 390 25.90 18.89 3.70
C ASN A 390 25.66 19.39 5.14
N ALA A 391 24.41 19.37 5.60
CA ALA A 391 24.11 19.66 7.01
C ALA A 391 24.73 18.58 7.90
N SER A 392 25.20 18.97 9.09
CA SER A 392 25.63 18.00 10.09
C SER A 392 24.44 17.18 10.59
N ILE A 393 24.68 16.04 11.22
CA ILE A 393 23.61 15.22 11.83
C ILE A 393 22.97 15.88 13.08
N SER A 394 23.48 17.03 13.50
CA SER A 394 22.99 17.76 14.67
C SER A 394 21.61 18.37 14.43
N GLU A 395 21.02 18.92 15.48
CA GLU A 395 19.88 19.81 15.33
C GLU A 395 20.32 21.12 14.67
N HIS A 396 19.43 21.64 13.83
CA HIS A 396 19.56 22.86 13.06
C HIS A 396 18.28 23.69 13.22
N MET A 397 18.39 25.02 13.20
CA MET A 397 17.22 25.91 13.21
C MET A 397 16.92 26.38 11.80
N LEU A 398 15.75 26.00 11.25
CA LEU A 398 15.27 26.56 9.99
C LEU A 398 14.50 27.83 10.24
N TRP A 399 14.95 28.92 9.65
CA TRP A 399 14.26 30.20 9.65
C TRP A 399 13.60 30.43 8.30
N CYS A 400 12.38 30.96 8.32
CA CYS A 400 11.65 31.36 7.13
C CYS A 400 10.87 32.65 7.39
N ASP A 401 11.23 33.70 6.67
CA ASP A 401 10.57 35.00 6.71
C ASP A 401 9.78 35.23 5.43
N MET A 402 8.54 35.69 5.56
CA MET A 402 7.77 36.16 4.40
C MET A 402 8.38 37.47 3.89
N THR A 403 8.61 37.56 2.59
CA THR A 403 9.07 38.79 1.96
C THR A 403 7.88 39.69 1.61
N SER A 404 8.14 40.97 1.38
CA SER A 404 7.15 41.89 0.80
C SER A 404 6.93 41.67 -0.71
N GLN A 405 7.71 40.78 -1.33
CA GLN A 405 7.61 40.46 -2.75
C GLN A 405 6.63 39.31 -2.98
N THR A 406 5.91 39.38 -4.10
CA THR A 406 4.99 38.31 -4.51
C THR A 406 4.91 38.23 -6.02
N SER A 407 4.78 37.00 -6.52
CA SER A 407 4.45 36.73 -7.91
C SER A 407 2.94 36.51 -8.12
N SER A 408 2.15 36.56 -7.04
CA SER A 408 0.70 36.46 -7.12
C SER A 408 0.07 37.72 -7.73
N PRO A 409 -0.80 37.61 -8.75
CA PRO A 409 -1.46 38.75 -9.39
C PRO A 409 -2.34 39.58 -8.45
N ASP A 410 -2.81 39.01 -7.34
CA ASP A 410 -3.63 39.68 -6.34
C ASP A 410 -2.82 40.48 -5.30
N GLY A 411 -1.48 40.46 -5.40
CA GLY A 411 -0.59 41.20 -4.50
C GLY A 411 -0.49 40.63 -3.09
N ARG A 412 -1.08 39.46 -2.80
CA ARG A 412 -0.98 38.81 -1.50
C ARG A 412 0.36 38.09 -1.32
N THR A 413 0.82 38.04 -0.08
CA THR A 413 2.14 37.50 0.31
C THR A 413 2.04 36.28 1.23
N GLU A 414 0.88 35.59 1.26
CA GLU A 414 0.68 34.45 2.16
C GLU A 414 1.69 33.32 1.86
N PHE A 415 2.23 32.65 2.87
CA PHE A 415 3.08 31.47 2.66
C PHE A 415 2.57 30.29 3.48
N ARG A 416 2.55 29.10 2.87
CA ARG A 416 2.05 27.87 3.49
C ARG A 416 3.16 26.83 3.53
N PHE A 417 3.82 26.76 4.68
CA PHE A 417 4.79 25.73 5.00
C PHE A 417 4.07 24.45 5.41
N ILE A 418 4.52 23.31 4.88
CA ILE A 418 3.88 22.00 5.04
C ILE A 418 4.71 21.09 5.95
N GLY A 419 6.03 21.13 5.85
CA GLY A 419 6.89 20.23 6.60
C GLY A 419 8.36 20.43 6.32
N VAL A 420 9.18 19.80 7.13
CA VAL A 420 10.61 19.65 6.94
C VAL A 420 10.97 18.18 7.05
N HIS A 421 11.90 17.75 6.22
CA HIS A 421 12.44 16.40 6.29
C HIS A 421 13.92 16.39 5.97
N SER A 422 14.59 15.40 6.52
CA SER A 422 16.01 15.17 6.30
C SER A 422 16.29 13.67 6.17
N ALA A 423 17.34 13.36 5.42
CA ALA A 423 17.91 12.03 5.31
C ALA A 423 19.42 12.14 5.31
#